data_AF-A0A5B6ZIJ3-F1
#
_entry.id   AF-A0A5B6ZIJ3-F1
#
_cell.length_a   1.000
_cell.length_b   1.000
_cell.length_c   1.000
_cell.angle_alpha   90.00
_cell.angle_beta   90.00
_cell.angle_gamma   90.00
#
_symmetry.space_group_name_H-M   'P 1'
#
loop_
_entity.id
_entity.type
_entity.pdbx_description
1 polymer ?
#
loop_
_entity_poly.entity_id
_entity_poly.type
_entity_poly.pdbx_seq_one_letter_code
_entity_poly.pdbx_strand_id
1 'polypeptide(L)'
;FDMLHCARCGIEWDQKDGILLIEADRILRPGGYFVWTSPVTNAQRNKEKQKKWNFVRIFAENLCWDMLSQQEETVVWKKTSKRNCYVSRKPGSGLSICSKDHDVESPYYRPLQTCIGGTQSRRWIPIEE
;
A
#
# COMPACT_ATOMS: atom_id res chain seq x y z
N PHE A 1 -6.39 0.80 -10.65
CA PHE A 1 -5.19 0.96 -11.50
C PHE A 1 -4.32 -0.27 -11.37
N ASP A 2 -3.68 -0.71 -12.45
CA ASP A 2 -2.78 -1.86 -12.44
C ASP A 2 -1.37 -1.48 -11.98
N MET A 3 -1.01 -0.20 -12.10
CA MET A 3 0.24 0.35 -11.61
C MET A 3 0.05 1.79 -11.11
N LEU A 4 0.78 2.15 -10.07
CA LEU A 4 0.98 3.52 -9.62
C LEU A 4 2.48 3.78 -9.50
N HIS A 5 2.98 4.77 -10.23
CA HIS A 5 4.39 5.15 -10.19
C HIS A 5 4.53 6.57 -9.64
N CYS A 6 5.20 6.71 -8.50
CA CYS A 6 5.69 8.01 -8.01
C CYS A 6 7.20 8.09 -8.28
N ALA A 7 7.58 8.93 -9.25
CA ALA A 7 8.96 9.26 -9.52
C ALA A 7 9.30 10.65 -8.97
N ARG A 8 10.13 10.72 -7.92
CA ARG A 8 10.54 11.98 -7.27
C ARG A 8 9.37 12.93 -6.98
N CYS A 9 8.21 12.38 -6.63
CA CYS A 9 6.97 13.15 -6.53
C CYS A 9 6.88 14.05 -5.27
N GLY A 10 7.89 14.03 -4.39
CA GLY A 10 7.92 14.84 -3.17
C GLY A 10 6.91 14.42 -2.09
N ILE A 11 6.16 13.32 -2.29
CA ILE A 11 5.21 12.82 -1.31
C ILE A 11 5.93 12.23 -0.10
N GLU A 12 5.54 12.68 1.09
CA GLU A 12 5.99 12.11 2.37
C GLU A 12 5.05 10.98 2.80
N TRP A 13 5.32 9.78 2.29
CA TRP A 13 4.52 8.57 2.53
C TRP A 13 4.48 8.10 3.99
N ASP A 14 5.43 8.57 4.81
CA ASP A 14 5.54 8.26 6.24
C ASP A 14 4.73 9.18 7.16
N GLN A 15 4.15 10.25 6.62
CA GLN A 15 3.36 11.19 7.42
C GLN A 15 1.89 10.79 7.55
N LYS A 16 1.20 11.46 8.50
CA LYS A 16 -0.25 11.30 8.73
C LYS A 16 -0.64 9.83 8.90
N ASP A 17 0.14 9.10 9.68
CA ASP A 17 -0.06 7.68 9.98
C ASP A 17 -0.18 6.79 8.73
N GLY A 18 0.53 7.14 7.65
CA GLY A 18 0.56 6.35 6.41
C GLY A 18 -0.73 6.42 5.59
N ILE A 19 -1.60 7.41 5.84
CA ILE A 19 -2.89 7.53 5.15
C ILE A 19 -2.76 7.58 3.61
N LEU A 20 -1.64 8.11 3.10
CA LEU A 20 -1.39 8.14 1.65
C LEU A 20 -1.09 6.75 1.09
N LEU A 21 -0.46 5.86 1.85
CA LEU A 21 -0.28 4.46 1.45
C LEU A 21 -1.62 3.72 1.43
N ILE A 22 -2.56 4.06 2.34
CA ILE A 22 -3.94 3.57 2.30
C ILE A 22 -4.64 4.04 1.02
N GLU A 23 -4.47 5.31 0.65
CA GLU A 23 -5.02 5.84 -0.60
C GLU A 23 -4.47 5.12 -1.83
N ALA A 24 -3.16 4.88 -1.87
CA ALA A 24 -2.52 4.11 -2.92
C ALA A 24 -3.05 2.68 -2.99
N ASP A 25 -3.22 2.01 -1.85
CA ASP A 25 -3.83 0.68 -1.78
C ASP A 25 -5.25 0.69 -2.34
N ARG A 26 -6.05 1.66 -1.92
CA ARG A 26 -7.46 1.79 -2.29
C ARG A 26 -7.66 1.94 -3.80
N ILE A 27 -6.76 2.63 -4.50
CA ILE A 27 -6.85 2.84 -5.96
C ILE A 27 -6.14 1.73 -6.77
N LEU A 28 -5.18 1.03 -6.18
CA LEU A 28 -4.54 -0.12 -6.79
C LEU A 28 -5.49 -1.32 -6.81
N ARG A 29 -5.62 -1.93 -7.98
CA ARG A 29 -6.32 -3.21 -8.12
C ARG A 29 -5.51 -4.31 -7.44
N PRO A 30 -6.16 -5.40 -7.03
CA PRO A 30 -5.46 -6.60 -6.55
C PRO A 30 -4.41 -7.06 -7.58
N GLY A 31 -3.21 -7.42 -7.12
CA GLY A 31 -2.10 -7.78 -8.01
C GLY A 31 -1.40 -6.60 -8.68
N GLY A 32 -1.89 -5.37 -8.48
CA GLY A 32 -1.29 -4.16 -9.04
C GLY A 32 0.03 -3.77 -8.40
N TYR A 33 0.77 -2.88 -9.07
CA TYR A 33 2.14 -2.52 -8.73
C TYR A 33 2.25 -1.10 -8.20
N PHE A 34 2.96 -0.94 -7.08
CA PHE A 34 3.39 0.38 -6.60
C PHE A 34 4.88 0.54 -6.84
N VAL A 35 5.26 1.56 -7.61
CA VAL A 35 6.66 1.88 -7.91
C VAL A 35 6.99 3.22 -7.31
N TRP A 36 8.02 3.25 -6.46
CA TRP A 36 8.48 4.46 -5.81
C TRP A 36 9.95 4.70 -6.09
N THR A 37 10.23 5.80 -6.77
CA THR A 37 11.59 6.26 -7.06
C THR A 37 11.90 7.49 -6.22
N SER A 38 12.76 7.35 -5.22
CA SER A 38 13.09 8.42 -4.28
C SER A 38 14.47 8.21 -3.63
N PRO A 39 15.25 9.28 -3.37
CA PRO A 39 16.50 9.19 -2.61
C PRO A 39 16.34 8.67 -1.17
N VAL A 40 15.11 8.50 -0.68
CA VAL A 40 14.80 7.89 0.62
C VAL A 40 14.94 6.36 0.58
N THR A 41 14.70 5.72 -0.57
CA THR A 41 14.78 4.25 -0.69
C THR A 41 16.23 3.76 -0.60
N ASN A 42 17.20 4.57 -1.04
CA ASN A 42 18.63 4.36 -0.81
C ASN A 42 19.06 4.91 0.57
N ALA A 43 18.53 4.30 1.64
CA ALA A 43 18.61 4.81 3.01
C ALA A 43 19.99 4.62 3.71
N GLN A 44 20.99 4.09 3.02
CA GLN A 44 22.21 3.49 3.63
C GLN A 44 23.11 4.49 4.39
N ARG A 45 22.85 5.80 4.34
CA ARG A 45 23.75 6.83 4.90
C ARG A 45 23.08 7.87 5.81
N ASN A 46 21.76 7.85 6.00
CA ASN A 46 21.07 8.87 6.80
C ASN A 46 19.98 8.23 7.71
N LYS A 47 20.11 8.45 9.02
CA LYS A 47 19.18 7.92 10.05
C LYS A 47 17.73 8.36 9.84
N GLU A 48 17.50 9.59 9.40
CA GLU A 48 16.16 10.10 9.13
C GLU A 48 15.55 9.39 7.92
N LYS A 49 16.30 9.29 6.81
CA LYS A 49 15.87 8.53 5.63
C LYS A 49 15.58 7.07 5.98
N GLN A 50 16.38 6.47 6.85
CA GLN A 50 16.18 5.10 7.31
C GLN A 50 14.89 4.93 8.13
N LYS A 51 14.52 5.91 8.96
CA LYS A 51 13.23 5.91 9.66
C LYS A 51 12.06 5.99 8.68
N LYS A 52 12.10 6.94 7.73
CA LYS A 52 11.06 7.09 6.70
C LYS A 52 10.92 5.81 5.86
N TRP A 53 12.04 5.25 5.42
CA TRP A 53 12.10 3.98 4.69
C TRP A 53 11.48 2.83 5.49
N ASN A 54 11.90 2.65 6.75
CA ASN A 54 11.39 1.56 7.59
C ASN A 54 9.89 1.70 7.84
N PHE A 55 9.38 2.91 8.03
CA PHE A 55 7.95 3.15 8.16
C PHE A 55 7.22 2.67 6.91
N VAL A 56 7.61 3.15 5.72
CA VAL A 56 6.94 2.79 4.46
C VAL A 56 7.02 1.29 4.20
N ARG A 57 8.18 0.67 4.41
CA ARG A 57 8.38 -0.77 4.23
C ARG A 57 7.43 -1.58 5.13
N ILE A 58 7.43 -1.32 6.43
CA ILE A 58 6.59 -2.04 7.41
C ILE A 58 5.11 -1.79 7.13
N PHE A 59 4.74 -0.56 6.74
CA PHE A 59 3.35 -0.23 6.42
C PHE A 59 2.87 -0.93 5.15
N ALA A 60 3.69 -1.00 4.11
CA ALA A 60 3.40 -1.75 2.89
C ALA A 60 3.25 -3.26 3.18
N GLU A 61 4.11 -3.85 4.01
CA GLU A 61 3.99 -5.24 4.47
C GLU A 61 2.66 -5.45 5.22
N ASN A 62 2.26 -4.51 6.08
CA ASN A 62 0.97 -4.55 6.77
C ASN A 62 -0.23 -4.40 5.84
N LEU A 63 -0.07 -3.78 4.67
CA LEU A 63 -1.05 -3.72 3.59
C LEU A 63 -1.06 -4.98 2.70
N CYS A 64 -0.28 -6.01 3.04
CA CYS A 64 -0.09 -7.21 2.23
C CYS A 64 0.52 -6.88 0.85
N TRP A 65 1.49 -5.98 0.81
CA TRP A 65 2.29 -5.74 -0.38
C TRP A 65 3.61 -6.47 -0.28
N ASP A 66 3.95 -7.20 -1.34
CA ASP A 66 5.22 -7.91 -1.45
C ASP A 66 6.24 -7.03 -2.16
N MET A 67 7.41 -6.80 -1.55
CA MET A 67 8.51 -6.10 -2.21
C MET A 67 9.16 -7.05 -3.23
N LEU A 68 9.06 -6.71 -4.51
CA LEU A 68 9.60 -7.55 -5.59
C LEU A 68 11.05 -7.20 -5.92
N SER A 69 11.39 -5.92 -5.89
CA SER A 69 12.74 -5.47 -6.20
C SER A 69 13.03 -4.11 -5.58
N GLN A 70 14.31 -3.90 -5.30
CA GLN A 70 14.88 -2.61 -4.93
C GLN A 70 16.18 -2.45 -5.72
N GLN A 71 16.22 -1.47 -6.62
CA GLN A 71 17.39 -1.16 -7.42
C GLN A 71 17.62 0.35 -7.40
N GLU A 72 18.84 0.75 -7.04
CA GLU A 72 19.23 2.14 -6.86
C GLU A 72 18.26 2.91 -5.94
N GLU A 73 17.55 3.90 -6.47
CA GLU A 73 16.53 4.70 -5.78
C GLU A 73 15.09 4.21 -6.03
N THR A 74 14.91 3.10 -6.75
CA THR A 74 13.60 2.59 -7.15
C THR A 74 13.24 1.32 -6.39
N VAL A 75 12.02 1.28 -5.86
CA VAL A 75 11.45 0.08 -5.22
C VAL A 75 10.12 -0.26 -5.88
N VAL A 76 9.91 -1.55 -6.10
CA VAL A 76 8.68 -2.10 -6.69
C VAL A 76 8.01 -3.01 -5.67
N TRP A 77 6.77 -2.70 -5.36
CA TRP A 77 5.87 -3.56 -4.58
C TRP A 77 4.73 -4.08 -5.44
N LYS A 78 4.25 -5.28 -5.10
CA LYS A 78 3.03 -5.86 -5.65
C LYS A 78 2.00 -6.00 -4.54
N LYS A 79 0.84 -5.36 -4.72
CA LYS A 79 -0.32 -5.55 -3.85
C LYS A 79 -0.81 -6.99 -3.98
N THR A 80 -1.12 -7.65 -2.86
CA THR A 80 -1.64 -9.02 -2.90
C THR A 80 -2.88 -9.14 -3.78
N SER A 81 -2.98 -10.24 -4.53
CA SER A 81 -4.23 -10.67 -5.18
C SER A 81 -5.08 -11.54 -4.26
N LYS A 82 -4.55 -11.97 -3.10
CA LYS A 82 -5.17 -12.95 -2.20
C LYS A 82 -5.69 -12.28 -0.94
N ARG A 83 -7.01 -12.25 -0.78
CA ARG A 83 -7.67 -11.71 0.42
C ARG A 83 -7.22 -12.40 1.72
N ASN A 84 -6.84 -13.66 1.66
CA ASN A 84 -6.43 -14.45 2.84
C ASN A 84 -5.27 -13.82 3.60
N CYS A 85 -4.39 -13.05 2.95
CA CYS A 85 -3.31 -12.34 3.64
C CYS A 85 -3.87 -11.43 4.75
N TYR A 86 -5.01 -10.78 4.50
CA TYR A 86 -5.60 -9.87 5.47
C TYR A 86 -6.16 -10.58 6.70
N VAL A 87 -6.62 -11.84 6.54
CA VAL A 87 -7.20 -12.68 7.60
C VAL A 87 -6.11 -13.39 8.41
N SER A 88 -4.99 -13.76 7.76
CA SER A 88 -3.86 -14.44 8.41
C SER A 88 -2.96 -13.51 9.24
N ARG A 89 -3.24 -12.20 9.26
CA ARG A 89 -2.50 -11.24 10.10
C ARG A 89 -2.74 -11.52 11.58
N LYS A 90 -1.73 -11.26 12.42
CA LYS A 90 -1.88 -11.39 13.87
C LYS A 90 -2.97 -10.43 14.36
N PRO A 91 -3.81 -10.83 15.32
CA PRO A 91 -4.78 -9.90 15.94
C PRO A 91 -4.05 -8.66 16.47
N GLY A 92 -4.53 -7.46 16.10
CA GLY A 92 -3.90 -6.19 16.46
C GLY A 92 -2.67 -5.79 15.62
N SER A 93 -2.27 -6.58 14.63
CA SER A 93 -1.23 -6.19 13.67
C SER A 93 -1.82 -5.57 12.41
N GLY A 94 -1.42 -4.33 12.12
CA GLY A 94 -1.78 -3.62 10.88
C GLY A 94 -3.19 -3.01 10.88
N LEU A 95 -3.60 -2.50 9.71
CA LEU A 95 -4.88 -1.83 9.52
C LEU A 95 -6.05 -2.82 9.47
N SER A 96 -7.16 -2.45 10.11
CA SER A 96 -8.42 -3.20 10.06
C SER A 96 -9.03 -3.16 8.66
N ILE A 97 -9.91 -4.12 8.37
CA ILE A 97 -10.74 -4.11 7.16
C ILE A 97 -11.93 -3.17 7.42
N CYS A 98 -12.30 -2.35 6.44
CA CYS A 98 -13.45 -1.45 6.54
C CYS A 98 -14.76 -2.23 6.74
N SER A 99 -15.70 -1.65 7.51
CA SER A 99 -17.07 -2.18 7.60
C SER A 99 -17.80 -2.03 6.25
N LYS A 100 -18.89 -2.77 6.05
CA LYS A 100 -19.64 -2.74 4.77
C LYS A 100 -20.11 -1.34 4.36
N ASP A 101 -20.48 -0.49 5.31
CA ASP A 101 -20.94 0.88 5.04
C ASP A 101 -19.82 1.80 4.52
N HIS A 102 -18.58 1.43 4.83
CA HIS A 102 -17.35 2.14 4.45
C HIS A 102 -16.56 1.44 3.34
N ASP A 103 -16.82 0.15 3.10
CA ASP A 103 -16.29 -0.68 2.01
C ASP A 103 -17.13 -0.51 0.74
N VAL A 104 -17.27 0.74 0.26
CA VAL A 104 -18.14 1.06 -0.87
C VAL A 104 -17.39 0.91 -2.19
N GLU A 105 -18.04 0.23 -3.14
CA GLU A 105 -17.58 -0.02 -4.52
C GLU A 105 -17.18 1.24 -5.31
N SER A 106 -17.60 2.43 -4.85
CA SER A 106 -17.22 3.72 -5.42
C SER A 106 -16.04 4.32 -4.65
N PRO A 107 -14.83 4.34 -5.24
CA PRO A 107 -13.65 4.92 -4.64
C PRO A 107 -13.65 6.47 -4.60
N TYR A 108 -14.67 7.15 -5.10
CA TYR A 108 -14.61 8.60 -5.30
C TYR A 108 -15.60 9.36 -4.41
N TYR A 109 -15.25 10.61 -4.08
CA TYR A 109 -16.11 11.58 -3.39
C TYR A 109 -16.53 11.19 -1.95
N ARG A 110 -15.66 10.48 -1.22
CA ARG A 110 -15.85 10.20 0.21
C ARG A 110 -14.58 10.47 1.01
N PRO A 111 -14.68 10.83 2.30
CA PRO A 111 -13.53 10.93 3.18
C PRO A 111 -12.78 9.60 3.24
N LEU A 112 -11.46 9.67 3.10
CA LEU A 112 -10.59 8.52 3.20
C LEU A 112 -10.65 7.93 4.61
N GLN A 113 -10.85 6.62 4.70
CA GLN A 113 -10.91 5.90 5.96
C GLN A 113 -9.56 5.27 6.28
N THR A 114 -9.22 5.19 7.57
CA THR A 114 -7.99 4.53 8.05
C THR A 114 -8.19 3.01 8.18
N CYS A 115 -8.69 2.37 7.11
CA CYS A 115 -8.95 0.94 7.03
C CYS A 115 -8.76 0.44 5.59
N ILE A 116 -8.59 -0.86 5.43
CA ILE A 116 -8.42 -1.51 4.12
C ILE A 116 -9.80 -1.72 3.50
N GLY A 117 -10.06 -0.97 2.44
CA GLY A 117 -11.28 -1.05 1.65
C GLY A 117 -11.12 -1.93 0.41
N GLY A 118 -12.22 -2.07 -0.32
CA GLY A 118 -12.34 -2.86 -1.52
C GLY A 118 -12.40 -4.36 -1.31
N THR A 119 -12.12 -4.93 -0.12
CA THR A 119 -11.90 -6.39 0.04
C THR A 119 -13.11 -7.27 -0.28
N GLN A 120 -14.31 -6.68 -0.31
CA GLN A 120 -15.57 -7.36 -0.67
C GLN A 120 -16.04 -7.00 -2.09
N SER A 121 -15.28 -6.17 -2.81
CA SER A 121 -15.68 -5.67 -4.11
C SER A 121 -15.67 -6.76 -5.16
N ARG A 122 -16.72 -6.83 -5.98
CA ARG A 122 -16.77 -7.75 -7.14
C ARG A 122 -15.73 -7.41 -8.22
N ARG A 123 -15.07 -6.24 -8.13
CA ARG A 123 -13.90 -5.90 -8.97
C ARG A 123 -12.61 -6.62 -8.55
N TRP A 124 -12.61 -7.30 -7.40
CA TRP A 124 -11.63 -8.36 -7.11
C TRP A 124 -11.96 -9.57 -7.97
N ILE A 125 -11.66 -9.48 -9.26
CA ILE A 125 -11.45 -10.67 -10.07
C ILE A 125 -9.93 -10.79 -10.11
N PRO A 126 -9.33 -11.70 -9.32
CA PRO A 126 -7.94 -12.05 -9.56
C PRO A 126 -7.83 -12.44 -11.02
N ILE A 127 -6.78 -11.99 -11.71
CA ILE A 127 -6.39 -12.65 -12.96
C ILE A 127 -5.89 -14.02 -12.50
N GLU A 128 -6.81 -14.98 -12.40
CA GLU A 128 -6.47 -16.38 -12.16
C GLU A 128 -5.72 -16.88 -13.40
N GLU A 129 -4.54 -17.46 -13.19
CA GLU A 129 -3.85 -18.32 -14.15
C GLU A 129 -4.45 -19.73 -14.10
#